data_AF-A0A5B2V992-F1
#
_entry.id   AF-A0A5B2V992-F1
#
_cell.length_a   1.000
_cell.length_b   1.000
_cell.length_c   1.000
_cell.angle_alpha   90.00
_cell.angle_beta   90.00
_cell.angle_gamma   90.00
#
_symmetry.space_group_name_H-M   'P 1'
#
loop_
_entity.id
_entity.type
_entity.pdbx_description
1 polymer ?
#
loop_
_entity_poly.entity_id
_entity_poly.type
_entity_poly.pdbx_seq_one_letter_code
_entity_poly.pdbx_strand_id
1 'polypeptide(L)'
;MIARGFVAALAFAALVGPAAAQGAAQGTAKPTPTVGAVLEACAADMKSRCGAEPLSLGRVSACLRRNRESLAPGCQSFVAELRPARAGRGESLRPAREAVTKACEADVKAACGDNLSNRARGQCFRSNPDKMSEGCRSAMAELRRLQGESRRQRQAGAN
;
A
#
# COMPACT_ATOMS: atom_id res chain seq x y z
N MET A 1 -58.71 -34.58 58.87
CA MET A 1 -57.30 -34.35 58.54
C MET A 1 -57.19 -33.05 57.73
N ILE A 2 -56.54 -32.04 58.33
CA ILE A 2 -55.72 -30.95 57.73
C ILE A 2 -56.42 -30.07 56.68
N ALA A 3 -57.11 -28.99 57.09
CA ALA A 3 -56.59 -27.64 57.35
C ALA A 3 -56.15 -26.87 56.09
N ARG A 4 -57.02 -25.97 55.61
CA ARG A 4 -56.69 -24.91 54.65
C ARG A 4 -56.24 -23.69 55.44
N GLY A 5 -54.98 -23.31 55.35
CA GLY A 5 -54.45 -22.15 56.05
C GLY A 5 -53.12 -21.64 55.47
N PHE A 6 -53.08 -20.32 55.31
CA PHE A 6 -51.94 -19.40 55.37
C PHE A 6 -50.91 -19.33 54.22
N VAL A 7 -51.06 -18.24 53.46
CA VAL A 7 -50.05 -17.27 52.98
C VAL A 7 -48.57 -17.64 53.25
N ALA A 8 -47.81 -17.80 52.17
CA ALA A 8 -46.42 -17.39 52.12
C ALA A 8 -46.10 -16.94 50.69
N ALA A 9 -45.97 -15.62 50.53
CA ALA A 9 -45.38 -15.02 49.35
C ALA A 9 -43.93 -15.51 49.22
N LEU A 10 -43.58 -16.07 48.08
CA LEU A 10 -42.19 -16.15 47.63
C LEU A 10 -42.15 -15.74 46.15
N ALA A 11 -41.65 -14.53 45.97
CA ALA A 11 -41.30 -13.93 44.70
C ALA A 11 -40.28 -14.83 43.97
N PHE A 12 -40.70 -15.43 42.86
CA PHE A 12 -39.74 -15.93 41.88
C PHE A 12 -39.29 -14.75 41.04
N ALA A 13 -38.09 -14.30 41.38
CA ALA A 13 -37.34 -13.23 40.74
C ALA A 13 -37.35 -13.39 39.21
N ALA A 14 -37.69 -12.30 38.54
CA ALA A 14 -37.50 -12.14 37.11
C ALA A 14 -36.04 -12.47 36.74
N LEU A 15 -35.86 -13.45 35.84
CA LEU A 15 -34.61 -13.67 35.11
C LEU A 15 -34.43 -12.51 34.14
N VAL A 16 -33.98 -11.37 34.69
CA VAL A 16 -33.46 -10.24 33.92
C VAL A 16 -32.13 -10.71 33.32
N GLY A 17 -32.15 -11.02 32.03
CA GLY A 17 -30.95 -11.35 31.28
C GLY A 17 -29.98 -10.17 31.31
N PRO A 18 -28.66 -10.40 31.50
CA PRO A 18 -27.69 -9.35 31.21
C PRO A 18 -27.70 -9.13 29.70
N ALA A 19 -28.21 -7.97 29.30
CA ALA A 19 -28.00 -7.41 27.97
C ALA A 19 -26.51 -7.47 27.66
N ALA A 20 -26.17 -8.12 26.55
CA ALA A 20 -24.83 -8.06 25.99
C ALA A 20 -24.45 -6.59 25.82
N ALA A 21 -23.48 -6.12 26.61
CA ALA A 21 -22.77 -4.89 26.34
C ALA A 21 -21.99 -5.10 25.04
N GLN A 22 -22.64 -4.81 23.91
CA GLN A 22 -21.95 -4.58 22.66
C GLN A 22 -21.18 -3.27 22.82
N GLY A 23 -20.00 -3.35 23.41
CA GLY A 23 -18.98 -2.33 23.25
C GLY A 23 -18.66 -2.26 21.77
N ALA A 24 -19.32 -1.34 21.06
CA ALA A 24 -18.82 -0.89 19.78
C ALA A 24 -17.45 -0.27 20.05
N ALA A 25 -16.40 -1.06 19.86
CA ALA A 25 -15.08 -0.54 19.58
C ALA A 25 -15.22 0.28 18.29
N GLN A 26 -15.59 1.54 18.44
CA GLN A 26 -15.40 2.54 17.42
C GLN A 26 -13.89 2.69 17.29
N GLY A 27 -13.27 1.83 16.46
CA GLY A 27 -11.96 2.10 15.94
C GLY A 27 -12.07 3.43 15.20
N THR A 28 -11.61 4.52 15.83
CA THR A 28 -11.38 5.79 15.15
C THR A 28 -10.24 5.56 14.17
N ALA A 29 -10.56 4.98 13.01
CA ALA A 29 -9.64 4.92 11.89
C ALA A 29 -9.36 6.37 11.51
N LYS A 30 -8.22 6.89 11.95
CA LYS A 30 -7.77 8.24 11.62
C LYS A 30 -7.77 8.36 10.08
N PRO A 31 -8.38 9.41 9.50
CA PRO A 31 -8.45 9.55 8.05
C PRO A 31 -7.03 9.48 7.46
N THR A 32 -6.80 8.55 6.54
CA THR A 32 -5.51 8.54 5.83
C THR A 32 -5.46 9.80 4.97
N PRO A 33 -4.40 10.62 5.09
CA PRO A 33 -4.34 11.88 4.38
C PRO A 33 -4.35 11.65 2.86
N THR A 34 -5.10 12.50 2.16
CA THR A 34 -5.14 12.46 0.69
C THR A 34 -3.79 12.89 0.13
N VAL A 35 -3.49 12.45 -1.11
CA VAL A 35 -2.26 12.88 -1.80
C VAL A 35 -2.20 14.41 -1.91
N GLY A 36 -3.34 15.08 -2.16
CA GLY A 36 -3.43 16.54 -2.19
C GLY A 36 -3.04 17.18 -0.86
N ALA A 37 -3.57 16.68 0.26
CA ALA A 37 -3.25 17.19 1.59
C ALA A 37 -1.75 17.04 1.92
N VAL A 38 -1.13 15.94 1.51
CA VAL A 38 0.32 15.73 1.68
C VAL A 38 1.10 16.73 0.81
N LEU A 39 0.72 16.93 -0.45
CA LEU A 39 1.42 17.86 -1.34
C LEU A 39 1.34 19.30 -0.82
N GLU A 40 0.20 19.69 -0.28
CA GLU A 40 0.00 21.02 0.31
C GLU A 40 0.84 21.20 1.57
N ALA A 41 0.72 20.27 2.52
CA ALA A 41 1.45 20.34 3.79
C ALA A 41 2.97 20.21 3.63
N CYS A 42 3.43 19.53 2.58
CA CYS A 42 4.84 19.28 2.32
C CYS A 42 5.43 20.15 1.21
N ALA A 43 4.71 21.11 0.62
CA ALA A 43 5.17 21.84 -0.58
C ALA A 43 6.54 22.51 -0.41
N ALA A 44 6.76 23.18 0.72
CA ALA A 44 8.02 23.86 1.04
C ALA A 44 9.17 22.87 1.29
N ASP A 45 8.89 21.78 2.01
CA ASP A 45 9.85 20.70 2.26
C ASP A 45 10.19 19.94 0.98
N MET A 46 9.22 19.71 0.10
CA MET A 46 9.45 19.11 -1.20
C MET A 46 10.41 19.96 -2.02
N LYS A 47 10.18 21.27 -2.09
CA LYS A 47 11.05 22.17 -2.86
C LYS A 47 12.46 22.24 -2.30
N SER A 48 12.61 22.30 -0.98
CA SER A 48 13.90 22.47 -0.31
C SER A 48 14.69 21.16 -0.13
N ARG A 49 14.01 20.02 0.03
CA ARG A 49 14.64 18.71 0.31
C ARG A 49 14.67 17.77 -0.91
N CYS A 50 13.70 17.89 -1.81
CA CYS A 50 13.51 16.94 -2.92
C CYS A 50 13.72 17.54 -4.31
N GLY A 51 13.90 18.86 -4.42
CA GLY A 51 14.11 19.55 -5.68
C GLY A 51 12.81 19.82 -6.46
N ALA A 52 12.92 20.64 -7.52
CA ALA A 52 11.80 21.11 -8.32
C ALA A 52 11.49 20.24 -9.56
N GLU A 53 12.25 19.19 -9.80
CA GLU A 53 12.11 18.34 -10.98
C GLU A 53 10.81 17.51 -10.88
N PRO A 54 10.12 17.18 -12.00
CA PRO A 54 8.90 16.37 -11.98
C PRO A 54 9.17 14.96 -11.45
N LEU A 55 9.10 14.83 -10.14
CA LEU A 55 9.12 13.57 -9.44
C LEU A 55 7.73 12.96 -9.55
N SER A 56 7.65 11.68 -9.96
CA SER A 56 6.42 10.92 -9.74
C SER A 56 6.05 10.94 -8.26
N LEU A 57 4.76 10.82 -7.93
CA LEU A 57 4.27 10.77 -6.54
C LEU A 57 5.03 9.75 -5.67
N GLY A 58 5.45 8.63 -6.28
CA GLY A 58 6.29 7.62 -5.61
C GLY A 58 7.69 8.14 -5.25
N ARG A 59 8.31 8.96 -6.09
CA ARG A 59 9.62 9.57 -5.82
C ARG A 59 9.55 10.66 -4.76
N VAL A 60 8.53 11.53 -4.83
CA VAL A 60 8.29 12.56 -3.81
C VAL A 60 8.12 11.93 -2.44
N SER A 61 7.22 10.95 -2.31
CA SER A 61 7.01 10.26 -1.04
C SER A 61 8.29 9.57 -0.53
N ALA A 62 9.11 8.99 -1.40
CA ALA A 62 10.38 8.36 -1.01
C ALA A 62 11.42 9.36 -0.51
N CYS A 63 11.54 10.49 -1.19
CA CYS A 63 12.42 11.57 -0.75
C CYS A 63 11.99 12.14 0.61
N LEU A 64 10.69 12.43 0.78
CA LEU A 64 10.17 12.95 2.04
C LEU A 64 10.44 11.98 3.20
N ARG A 65 10.26 10.66 2.99
CA ARG A 65 10.59 9.66 4.03
C ARG A 65 12.08 9.66 4.41
N ARG A 66 12.99 9.78 3.44
CA ARG A 66 14.44 9.84 3.71
C ARG A 66 14.84 11.08 4.49
N ASN A 67 14.13 12.19 4.29
CA ASN A 67 14.40 13.46 4.93
C ASN A 67 13.49 13.71 6.14
N ARG A 68 12.78 12.69 6.65
CA ARG A 68 11.69 12.85 7.64
C ARG A 68 12.07 13.75 8.81
N GLU A 69 13.27 13.57 9.35
CA GLU A 69 13.75 14.32 10.51
C GLU A 69 14.03 15.81 10.21
N SER A 70 14.24 16.13 8.92
CA SER A 70 14.53 17.48 8.43
C SER A 70 13.29 18.20 7.85
N LEU A 71 12.10 17.58 7.89
CA LEU A 71 10.86 18.18 7.42
C LEU A 71 10.24 19.08 8.49
N ALA A 72 9.39 20.02 8.08
CA ALA A 72 8.56 20.78 9.02
C ALA A 72 7.60 19.85 9.80
N PRO A 73 7.27 20.15 11.07
CA PRO A 73 6.42 19.31 11.90
C PRO A 73 5.09 18.91 11.24
N GLY A 74 4.47 19.84 10.50
CA GLY A 74 3.25 19.57 9.73
C GLY A 74 3.46 18.45 8.70
N CYS A 75 4.48 18.57 7.85
CA CYS A 75 4.79 17.53 6.86
C CYS A 75 5.24 16.21 7.51
N GLN A 76 5.94 16.24 8.64
CA GLN A 76 6.33 15.03 9.38
C GLN A 76 5.11 14.18 9.78
N SER A 77 4.05 14.81 10.28
CA SER A 77 2.82 14.11 10.66
C SER A 77 2.17 13.41 9.46
N PHE A 78 2.10 14.08 8.31
CA PHE A 78 1.57 13.51 7.08
C PHE A 78 2.44 12.36 6.54
N VAL A 79 3.77 12.50 6.58
CA VAL A 79 4.71 11.48 6.11
C VAL A 79 4.70 10.23 7.02
N ALA A 80 4.46 10.40 8.32
CA ALA A 80 4.30 9.28 9.24
C ALA A 80 3.03 8.45 8.96
N GLU A 81 1.97 9.09 8.46
CA GLU A 81 0.70 8.44 8.12
C GLU A 81 0.71 7.82 6.71
N LEU A 82 1.69 8.15 5.85
CA LEU A 82 1.90 7.50 4.57
C LEU A 82 2.30 6.04 4.76
N ARG A 83 1.33 5.14 4.63
CA ARG A 83 1.52 3.70 4.82
C ARG A 83 2.71 3.17 3.98
N PRO A 84 3.69 2.46 4.57
CA PRO A 84 4.90 1.99 3.88
C PRO A 84 4.66 0.91 2.80
N ALA A 85 3.44 0.38 2.67
CA ALA A 85 3.15 -0.85 1.92
C ALA A 85 3.50 -0.81 0.41
N ARG A 86 3.62 0.38 -0.19
CA ARG A 86 4.10 0.57 -1.58
C ARG A 86 5.32 1.49 -1.68
N ALA A 87 5.60 2.18 -0.60
CA ALA A 87 6.56 3.24 -0.45
C ALA A 87 7.96 2.64 -0.18
N GLY A 88 8.57 2.10 -1.22
CA GLY A 88 9.89 1.44 -1.13
C GLY A 88 10.09 0.40 -2.23
N ARG A 89 9.04 -0.32 -2.62
CA ARG A 89 9.06 -1.25 -3.76
C ARG A 89 9.46 -0.59 -5.08
N GLY A 90 8.98 0.63 -5.29
CA GLY A 90 9.29 1.37 -6.52
C GLY A 90 10.78 1.71 -6.61
N GLU A 91 11.38 2.04 -5.48
CA GLU A 91 12.79 2.42 -5.37
C GLU A 91 13.71 1.20 -5.43
N SER A 92 13.46 0.18 -4.60
CA SER A 92 14.33 -1.00 -4.51
C SER A 92 14.36 -1.82 -5.80
N LEU A 93 13.25 -1.84 -6.54
CA LEU A 93 13.14 -2.54 -7.81
C LEU A 93 13.47 -1.66 -9.02
N ARG A 94 13.88 -0.41 -8.81
CA ARG A 94 14.21 0.53 -9.88
C ARG A 94 15.27 -0.02 -10.85
N PRO A 95 16.45 -0.51 -10.40
CA PRO A 95 17.45 -1.05 -11.32
C PRO A 95 16.90 -2.24 -12.14
N ALA A 96 16.10 -3.11 -11.52
CA ALA A 96 15.49 -4.23 -12.23
C ALA A 96 14.44 -3.80 -13.26
N ARG A 97 13.66 -2.75 -12.98
CA ARG A 97 12.69 -2.18 -13.94
C ARG A 97 13.38 -1.50 -15.12
N GLU A 98 14.50 -0.83 -14.86
CA GLU A 98 15.33 -0.23 -15.89
C GLU A 98 15.98 -1.30 -16.77
N ALA A 99 16.52 -2.36 -16.16
CA ALA A 99 17.05 -3.52 -16.88
C ALA A 99 16.00 -4.18 -17.78
N VAL A 100 14.77 -4.37 -17.29
CA VAL A 100 13.65 -4.83 -18.11
C VAL A 100 13.36 -3.90 -19.27
N THR A 101 13.31 -2.59 -19.03
CA THR A 101 12.99 -1.60 -20.08
C THR A 101 14.04 -1.66 -21.18
N LYS A 102 15.32 -1.67 -20.82
CA LYS A 102 16.43 -1.77 -21.77
C LYS A 102 16.45 -3.10 -22.51
N ALA A 103 16.26 -4.21 -21.81
CA ALA A 103 16.31 -5.54 -22.41
C ALA A 103 15.14 -5.81 -23.38
N CYS A 104 13.98 -5.19 -23.13
CA CYS A 104 12.77 -5.42 -23.92
C CYS A 104 12.50 -4.35 -24.98
N GLU A 105 13.30 -3.28 -25.06
CA GLU A 105 13.01 -2.13 -25.92
C GLU A 105 12.89 -2.51 -27.40
N ALA A 106 13.88 -3.23 -27.92
CA ALA A 106 13.89 -3.69 -29.31
C ALA A 106 12.73 -4.66 -29.61
N ASP A 107 12.49 -5.60 -28.69
CA ASP A 107 11.41 -6.59 -28.83
C ASP A 107 10.04 -5.93 -28.84
N VAL A 108 9.82 -4.97 -27.93
CA VAL A 108 8.56 -4.21 -27.85
C VAL A 108 8.37 -3.38 -29.12
N LYS A 109 9.41 -2.71 -29.60
CA LYS A 109 9.31 -1.93 -30.84
C LYS A 109 8.97 -2.82 -32.03
N ALA A 110 9.64 -3.96 -32.17
CA ALA A 110 9.44 -4.88 -33.29
C ALA A 110 8.11 -5.64 -33.23
N ALA A 111 7.69 -6.06 -32.04
CA ALA A 111 6.51 -6.92 -31.86
C ALA A 111 5.23 -6.15 -31.54
N CYS A 112 5.33 -4.99 -30.91
CA CYS A 112 4.21 -4.23 -30.37
C CYS A 112 4.08 -2.81 -30.93
N GLY A 113 5.13 -2.27 -31.58
CA GLY A 113 5.15 -0.90 -32.07
C GLY A 113 5.31 0.14 -30.96
N ASP A 114 5.19 1.41 -31.35
CA ASP A 114 5.43 2.56 -30.48
C ASP A 114 4.12 3.15 -29.89
N ASN A 115 4.24 3.97 -28.85
CA ASN A 115 3.14 4.74 -28.25
C ASN A 115 1.96 3.94 -27.66
N LEU A 116 2.22 2.70 -27.21
CA LEU A 116 1.20 1.90 -26.54
C LEU A 116 0.92 2.37 -25.11
N SER A 117 -0.37 2.41 -24.76
CA SER A 117 -0.78 2.50 -23.36
C SER A 117 -0.22 1.32 -22.56
N ASN A 118 -0.02 1.51 -21.25
CA ASN A 118 0.47 0.44 -20.38
C ASN A 118 -0.38 -0.84 -20.46
N ARG A 119 -1.70 -0.70 -20.62
CA ARG A 119 -2.62 -1.81 -20.79
C ARG A 119 -2.41 -2.52 -22.13
N ALA A 120 -2.36 -1.76 -23.23
CA ALA A 120 -2.17 -2.31 -24.57
C ALA A 120 -0.80 -3.00 -24.70
N ARG A 121 0.26 -2.40 -24.17
CA ARG A 121 1.60 -3.00 -24.10
C ARG A 121 1.61 -4.32 -23.34
N GLY A 122 0.93 -4.37 -22.19
CA GLY A 122 0.80 -5.61 -21.42
C GLY A 122 -0.03 -6.68 -22.13
N GLN A 123 -0.99 -6.30 -22.98
CA GLN A 123 -1.75 -7.25 -23.79
C GLN A 123 -0.91 -7.78 -24.95
N CYS A 124 -0.23 -6.89 -25.69
CA CYS A 124 0.68 -7.29 -26.75
C CYS A 124 1.72 -8.30 -26.28
N PHE A 125 2.39 -8.03 -25.15
CA PHE A 125 3.39 -8.94 -24.59
C PHE A 125 2.82 -10.34 -24.33
N ARG A 126 1.60 -10.44 -23.76
CA ARG A 126 0.95 -11.73 -23.47
C ARG A 126 0.58 -12.49 -24.73
N SER A 127 0.23 -11.78 -25.80
CA SER A 127 -0.11 -12.37 -27.10
C SER A 127 1.11 -12.73 -27.93
N ASN A 128 2.32 -12.29 -27.54
CA ASN A 128 3.55 -12.47 -28.32
C ASN A 128 4.72 -12.95 -27.43
N PRO A 129 4.59 -14.02 -26.63
CA PRO A 129 5.65 -14.48 -25.73
C PRO A 129 6.90 -14.96 -26.48
N ASP A 130 6.71 -15.53 -27.66
CA ASP A 130 7.77 -16.07 -28.51
C ASP A 130 8.53 -14.98 -29.26
N LYS A 131 7.92 -13.80 -29.43
CA LYS A 131 8.57 -12.64 -30.09
C LYS A 131 9.49 -11.85 -29.16
N MET A 132 9.53 -12.20 -27.89
CA MET A 132 10.44 -11.58 -26.93
C MET A 132 11.81 -12.25 -27.03
N SER A 133 12.88 -11.50 -26.88
CA SER A 133 14.22 -12.05 -26.77
C SER A 133 14.37 -12.83 -25.47
N GLU A 134 15.35 -13.74 -25.44
CA GLU A 134 15.74 -14.40 -24.19
C GLU A 134 16.17 -13.37 -23.13
N GLY A 135 16.91 -12.34 -23.54
CA GLY A 135 17.33 -11.24 -22.67
C GLY A 135 16.15 -10.54 -21.99
N CYS A 136 15.11 -10.19 -22.75
CA CYS A 136 13.90 -9.58 -22.21
C CYS A 136 13.16 -10.53 -21.26
N ARG A 137 12.98 -11.81 -21.64
CA ARG A 137 12.31 -12.80 -20.78
C ARG A 137 13.05 -13.02 -19.46
N SER A 138 14.37 -13.09 -19.50
CA SER A 138 15.23 -13.26 -18.32
C SER A 138 15.17 -12.05 -17.40
N ALA A 139 15.26 -10.82 -17.93
CA ALA A 139 15.10 -9.61 -17.14
C ALA A 139 13.73 -9.54 -16.43
N MET A 140 12.67 -9.97 -17.12
CA MET A 140 11.31 -10.03 -16.56
C MET A 140 11.17 -11.10 -15.48
N ALA A 141 11.83 -12.25 -15.64
CA ALA A 141 11.86 -13.29 -14.62
C ALA A 141 12.58 -12.80 -13.36
N GLU A 142 13.72 -12.12 -13.52
CA GLU A 142 14.47 -11.54 -12.41
C GLU A 142 13.65 -10.48 -11.66
N LEU A 143 12.98 -9.58 -12.38
CA LEU A 143 12.08 -8.60 -11.75
C LEU A 143 10.97 -9.29 -10.93
N ARG A 144 10.40 -10.41 -11.41
CA ARG A 144 9.40 -11.18 -10.65
C ARG A 144 10.01 -11.82 -9.40
N ARG A 145 11.24 -12.34 -9.48
CA ARG A 145 11.98 -12.91 -8.35
C ARG A 145 12.19 -11.87 -7.25
N LEU A 146 12.77 -10.71 -7.61
CA LEU A 146 13.03 -9.59 -6.69
C LEU A 146 11.73 -9.03 -6.07
N GLN A 147 10.63 -9.02 -6.84
CA GLN A 147 9.31 -8.66 -6.31
C GLN A 147 8.81 -9.64 -5.25
N GLY A 148 9.04 -10.94 -5.44
CA GLY A 148 8.72 -12.00 -4.48
C GLY A 148 9.52 -11.83 -3.19
N GLU A 149 10.83 -11.63 -3.28
CA GLU A 149 11.72 -11.38 -2.14
C GLU A 149 11.32 -10.14 -1.36
N SER A 150 11.07 -9.03 -2.07
CA SER A 150 10.60 -7.78 -1.47
C SER A 150 9.25 -7.95 -0.76
N ARG A 151 8.39 -8.87 -1.19
CA ARG A 151 7.12 -9.19 -0.50
C ARG A 151 7.39 -9.99 0.77
N ARG A 152 8.25 -11.01 0.71
CA ARG A 152 8.63 -11.84 1.86
C ARG A 152 9.30 -11.02 2.96
N GLN A 153 10.24 -10.14 2.61
CA GLN A 153 10.90 -9.24 3.57
C GLN A 153 9.91 -8.36 4.33
N ARG A 154 8.87 -7.86 3.65
CA ARG A 154 7.81 -7.07 4.31
C ARG A 154 6.91 -7.90 5.21
N GLN A 155 6.67 -9.17 4.86
CA GLN A 155 5.90 -10.07 5.70
C GLN A 155 6.70 -10.46 6.95
N ALA A 156 8.01 -10.64 6.83
CA ALA A 156 8.90 -10.93 7.94
C ALA A 156 9.04 -9.77 8.94
N GLY A 157 9.04 -8.52 8.48
CA GLY A 157 9.07 -7.34 9.36
C GLY A 157 7.70 -6.86 9.85
N ALA A 158 6.63 -7.61 9.59
CA ALA A 158 5.27 -7.33 10.05
C ALA A 158 4.78 -8.30 11.14
N ASN A 159 5.59 -9.31 11.47
CA ASN A 159 5.43 -10.19 12.64
C ASN A 159 6.42 -9.77 13.71
#